data_AF-A0A9E0ZWC0-F1
#
_entry.id   AF-A0A9E0ZWC0-F1
#
_cell.length_a   1.000
_cell.length_b   1.000
_cell.length_c   1.000
_cell.angle_alpha   90.00
_cell.angle_beta   90.00
_cell.angle_gamma   90.00
#
_symmetry.space_group_name_H-M   'P 1'
#
loop_
_entity.id
_entity.type
_entity.pdbx_description
1 polymer ?
#
loop_
_entity_poly.entity_id
_entity_poly.type
_entity_poly.pdbx_seq_one_letter_code
_entity_poly.pdbx_strand_id
1 'polypeptide(L)' 'MLNRKYELITTTIIHEEIGAYIGYGIRYGEHAVTDISLDRAKIENLIERMNSDELSPLHMMDIIEDFLAENSNFFHVARM' A
#
# COMPACT_ATOMS: atom_id res chain seq x y z
N MET A 1 15.95 11.72 17.56
CA MET A 1 14.70 11.18 17.00
C MET A 1 15.02 10.69 15.60
N LEU A 2 14.83 9.40 15.31
CA LEU A 2 14.98 8.91 13.93
C LEU A 2 13.78 9.40 13.15
N ASN A 3 13.99 10.35 12.24
CA ASN A 3 12.98 10.81 11.28
C ASN A 3 12.70 9.66 10.30
N ARG A 4 11.86 8.71 10.73
CA ARG A 4 11.42 7.60 9.87
C ARG A 4 10.37 8.16 8.90
N LYS A 5 10.53 7.85 7.62
CA LYS A 5 9.60 8.19 6.56
C LYS A 5 8.97 6.90 6.04
N TYR A 6 7.80 7.02 5.42
CA TYR A 6 7.23 5.96 4.62
C TYR A 6 8.08 5.74 3.37
N GLU A 7 8.34 4.48 3.06
CA GLU A 7 9.19 4.05 1.97
C GLU A 7 8.48 3.02 1.10
N LEU A 8 8.76 3.08 -0.22
CA LEU A 8 8.28 2.08 -1.16
C LEU A 8 9.05 0.77 -0.93
N ILE A 9 8.32 -0.33 -0.87
CA ILE A 9 8.90 -1.67 -0.95
C ILE A 9 8.41 -2.39 -2.20
N THR A 10 9.28 -3.20 -2.77
CA THR A 10 9.00 -4.03 -3.95
C THR A 10 9.22 -5.48 -3.57
N THR A 11 8.24 -6.33 -3.84
CA THR A 11 8.27 -7.74 -3.45
C THR A 11 7.94 -8.60 -4.66
N THR A 12 8.80 -9.57 -4.94
CA THR A 12 8.47 -10.63 -5.90
C THR A 12 7.61 -11.66 -5.19
N ILE A 13 6.38 -11.83 -5.63
CA ILE A 13 5.43 -12.81 -5.10
C ILE A 13 5.36 -13.98 -6.07
N ILE A 14 5.42 -15.20 -5.52
CA ILE A 14 5.30 -16.44 -6.27
C ILE A 14 3.93 -17.01 -5.92
N HIS A 15 3.06 -17.14 -6.91
CA HIS A 15 1.72 -17.70 -6.76
C HIS A 15 1.58 -18.94 -7.65
N GLU A 16 1.00 -20.00 -7.12
CA GLU A 16 0.98 -21.32 -7.78
C GLU A 16 0.22 -21.28 -9.12
N GLU A 17 -0.85 -20.49 -9.22
CA GLU A 17 -1.72 -20.46 -10.40
C GLU A 17 -1.29 -19.44 -11.48
N ILE A 18 -0.76 -18.29 -11.08
CA ILE A 18 -0.47 -17.15 -11.99
C ILE A 18 1.02 -16.93 -12.22
N GLY A 19 1.88 -17.73 -11.57
CA GLY A 19 3.33 -17.59 -11.63
C GLY A 19 3.86 -16.49 -10.72
N ALA A 20 5.01 -15.92 -11.09
CA ALA A 20 5.65 -14.86 -10.32
C ALA A 20 5.26 -13.47 -10.81
N TYR A 21 4.97 -12.56 -9.89
CA TYR A 21 4.68 -11.16 -10.19
C TYR A 21 5.36 -10.22 -9.18
N ILE A 22 5.37 -8.93 -9.50
CA ILE A 22 5.94 -7.88 -8.65
C ILE A 22 4.78 -7.13 -7.99
N GLY A 23 4.74 -7.15 -6.66
CA GLY A 23 3.84 -6.35 -5.85
C GLY A 23 4.57 -5.18 -5.20
N TYR A 24 3.87 -4.06 -5.06
CA TYR A 24 4.36 -2.86 -4.41
C TYR A 24 3.64 -2.65 -3.08
N GLY A 25 4.40 -2.19 -2.08
CA GLY A 25 3.90 -1.97 -0.73
C GLY A 25 4.57 -0.80 -0.03
N ILE A 26 4.26 -0.64 1.26
CA ILE A 26 4.71 0.48 2.08
C ILE A 26 5.43 -0.04 3.32
N ARG A 27 6.53 0.61 3.70
CA ARG A 27 7.26 0.38 4.95
C ARG A 27 7.37 1.65 5.78
N TYR A 28 7.23 1.50 7.10
CA TYR A 28 7.58 2.51 8.08
C TYR A 28 8.40 1.88 9.22
N GLY A 29 9.72 2.10 9.23
CA GLY A 29 10.61 1.46 10.20
C GLY A 29 10.62 -0.07 10.04
N GLU A 30 10.19 -0.78 11.07
CA GLU A 30 10.11 -2.25 11.09
C GLU A 30 8.76 -2.78 10.60
N HIS A 31 7.76 -1.91 10.43
CA HIS A 31 6.44 -2.29 9.95
C HIS A 31 6.40 -2.19 8.43
N ALA A 32 5.90 -3.24 7.79
CA ALA A 32 5.78 -3.32 6.34
C ALA A 32 4.47 -3.99 5.96
N VAL A 33 3.80 -3.45 4.95
CA VAL A 33 2.66 -4.06 4.28
C VAL A 33 3.07 -4.26 2.84
N THR A 34 3.22 -5.52 2.44
CA THR A 34 3.57 -5.93 1.08
C THR A 34 2.32 -6.12 0.24
N ASP A 35 2.48 -6.10 -1.09
CA ASP A 35 1.44 -6.48 -2.05
C ASP A 35 0.13 -5.67 -1.93
N ILE A 36 0.25 -4.35 -1.84
CA ILE A 36 -0.90 -3.42 -1.80
C ILE A 36 -1.42 -3.15 -3.22
N SER A 37 -0.52 -3.04 -4.20
CA SER A 37 -0.88 -2.80 -5.58
C SER A 37 0.17 -3.33 -6.56
N LEU A 38 -0.26 -3.65 -7.78
CA LEU A 38 0.62 -3.88 -8.93
C LEU A 38 1.07 -2.56 -9.61
N ASP A 39 0.45 -1.43 -9.25
CA ASP A 39 0.79 -0.12 -9.80
C ASP A 39 1.73 0.65 -8.86
N ARG A 40 3.01 0.71 -9.26
CA ARG A 40 4.07 1.41 -8.54
C ARG A 40 3.73 2.89 -8.29
N ALA A 41 3.19 3.57 -9.29
CA ALA A 41 2.96 5.01 -9.22
C ALA A 41 1.87 5.35 -8.19
N LYS A 42 0.84 4.50 -8.05
CA LYS A 42 -0.18 4.68 -7.01
C LYS A 42 0.42 4.61 -5.61
N ILE A 43 1.32 3.66 -5.37
CA ILE A 43 1.97 3.52 -4.06
C ILE A 43 2.93 4.68 -3.80
N GLU A 44 3.69 5.13 -4.80
CA GLU A 44 4.55 6.32 -4.67
C GLU A 44 3.75 7.58 -4.31
N ASN A 45 2.62 7.82 -5.01
CA ASN A 45 1.75 8.96 -4.72
C ASN A 45 1.13 8.88 -3.31
N LEU A 46 0.76 7.67 -2.86
CA LEU A 46 0.25 7.48 -1.50
C LEU A 46 1.32 7.78 -0.45
N ILE A 47 2.54 7.26 -0.64
CA ILE A 47 3.69 7.52 0.24
C ILE A 47 4.02 9.01 0.30
N GLU A 48 3.99 9.72 -0.84
CA GLU A 48 4.25 11.15 -0.89
C GLU A 48 3.25 11.93 -0.04
N ARG A 49 1.95 11.59 -0.12
CA ARG A 49 0.91 12.17 0.72
C ARG A 49 1.13 11.86 2.21
N MET A 50 1.36 10.59 2.54
CA MET A 50 1.58 10.16 3.93
C MET A 50 2.78 10.85 4.58
N ASN A 51 3.85 11.05 3.82
CA ASN A 51 5.04 11.75 4.30
C ASN A 51 4.83 13.27 4.38
N SER A 52 4.14 13.88 3.42
CA SER A 52 3.87 15.32 3.40
C SER A 52 2.96 15.75 4.54
N ASP A 53 1.98 14.91 4.87
CA ASP A 53 1.03 15.15 5.95
C ASP A 53 1.55 14.66 7.32
N GLU A 54 2.80 14.19 7.38
CA GLU A 54 3.45 13.63 8.59
C GLU A 54 2.57 12.58 9.32
N LEU A 55 1.90 11.71 8.55
CA LEU A 55 0.89 10.81 9.10
C LEU A 55 1.50 9.83 10.10
N SER A 56 0.83 9.70 11.24
CA SER A 56 1.24 8.75 12.27
C SER A 56 1.18 7.31 11.76
N PRO A 57 2.21 6.48 12.00
CA PRO A 57 2.21 5.07 11.62
C PRO A 57 1.09 4.26 12.29
N LEU A 58 0.47 4.78 13.35
CA LEU A 58 -0.71 4.19 13.97
C LEU A 58 -1.90 4.08 12.99
N HIS A 59 -2.00 5.01 12.04
CA HIS A 59 -3.06 5.06 11.04
C HIS A 59 -2.67 4.40 9.72
N MET A 60 -1.47 3.79 9.63
CA MET A 60 -0.97 3.21 8.38
C MET A 60 -1.94 2.18 7.79
N MET A 61 -2.54 1.33 8.64
CA MET A 61 -3.50 0.32 8.17
C MET A 61 -4.81 0.95 7.69
N ASP A 62 -5.38 1.90 8.45
CA ASP A 62 -6.61 2.61 8.07
C ASP A 62 -6.47 3.28 6.69
N ILE A 63 -5.32 3.94 6.46
CA ILE A 63 -5.02 4.61 5.18
C ILE A 63 -4.90 3.60 4.03
N ILE A 64 -4.28 2.44 4.28
CA ILE A 64 -4.15 1.38 3.27
C ILE A 64 -5.54 0.79 2.96
N GLU A 65 -6.38 0.59 3.97
CA GLU A 65 -7.76 0.12 3.78
C GLU A 65 -8.59 1.11 2.96
N ASP A 66 -8.50 2.40 3.27
CA ASP A 66 -9.15 3.47 2.49
C ASP A 66 -8.64 3.48 1.03
N PHE A 67 -7.33 3.40 0.84
CA PHE A 67 -6.73 3.31 -0.50
C PHE A 67 -7.25 2.09 -1.27
N LEU A 68 -7.32 0.92 -0.63
CA LEU A 68 -7.84 -0.29 -1.25
C LEU A 68 -9.33 -0.16 -1.57
N ALA A 69 -10.13 0.44 -0.69
CA ALA A 69 -11.55 0.65 -0.91
C ALA A 69 -11.83 1.60 -2.10
N GLU A 70 -11.04 2.67 -2.24
CA GLU A 70 -11.15 3.62 -3.36
C GLU A 70 -10.70 3.02 -4.70
N ASN A 71 -9.71 2.14 -4.69
CA ASN A 71 -9.14 1.54 -5.91
C ASN A 71 -9.78 0.18 -6.27
N SER A 72 -10.56 -0.39 -5.36
CA SER A 72 -11.38 -1.55 -5.62
C SER A 72 -12.70 -1.07 -6.24
N ASN A 73 -12.91 -1.32 -7.53
CA ASN A 73 -14.23 -1.23 -8.17
C ASN A 73 -15.27 -2.22 -7.57
N PHE A 74 -15.08 -2.72 -6.35
CA PHE A 74 -15.62 -3.99 -5.86
C PHE A 74 -16.87 -3.87 -4.96
N PHE A 75 -17.30 -2.67 -4.55
CA PHE A 75 -18.53 -2.52 -3.74
C PHE A 75 -19.77 -2.01 -4.49
N HIS A 76 -19.68 -1.71 -5.79
CA HIS A 76 -20.86 -1.25 -6.54
C HIS A 76 -21.80 -2.38 -7.05
N VAL A 77 -21.42 -3.65 -6.89
CA VAL A 77 -22.22 -4.81 -7.33
C VAL A 77 -22.99 -5.52 -6.20
N ALA A 78 -22.80 -5.14 -4.94
CA ALA A 78 -23.53 -5.72 -3.80
C ALA A 78 -24.72 -4.86 -3.31
N ARG A 79 -25.25 -4.00 -4.18
CA ARG A 79 -26.55 -3.33 -4.01
C ARG A 79 -27.33 -3.37 -5.33
N MET A 80 -27.83 -4.54 -5.69
CA MET A 80 -29.02 -4.71 -6.52
C MET A 80 -29.66 -6.07 -6.25
#